data_AF-A0A645AZQ5-F1
#
_entry.id   AF-A0A645AZQ5-F1
#
_cell.length_a   1.000
_cell.length_b   1.000
_cell.length_c   1.000
_cell.angle_alpha   90.00
_cell.angle_beta   90.00
_cell.angle_gamma   90.00
#
_symmetry.space_group_name_H-M   'P 1'
#
loop_
_entity.id
_entity.type
_entity.pdbx_description
1 polymer ?
#
loop_
_entity_poly.entity_id
_entity_poly.type
_entity_poly.pdbx_seq_one_letter_code
_entity_poly.pdbx_strand_id
1 'polypeptide(L)' 'MFKKIFAAAIGGIIGAIAGFVIGLLTGTFVGGNYMTDFVFNGVRGYEAVGQIGVIIGVPLGAILGILLALKQMKRNSGKS' A
#
# COMPACT_ATOMS: atom_id res chain seq x y z
N MET A 1 -20.20 -12.81 10.44
CA MET A 1 -19.49 -11.52 10.54
C MET A 1 -18.00 -11.67 10.84
N PHE A 2 -17.61 -12.41 11.89
CA PHE A 2 -16.22 -12.56 12.31
C PHE A 2 -15.24 -12.97 11.20
N LYS A 3 -15.58 -13.99 10.39
CA LYS A 3 -14.76 -14.43 9.25
C LYS A 3 -14.47 -13.29 8.26
N LYS A 4 -15.46 -12.46 7.93
CA LYS A 4 -15.32 -11.32 6.99
C LYS A 4 -14.37 -10.26 7.55
N ILE A 5 -14.53 -9.92 8.82
CA ILE A 5 -13.67 -8.95 9.52
C ILE A 5 -12.23 -9.46 9.55
N PHE A 6 -12.04 -10.74 9.88
CA PHE A 6 -10.72 -11.36 9.93
C PHE A 6 -10.03 -11.39 8.56
N ALA A 7 -10.75 -11.77 7.50
CA ALA A 7 -10.21 -11.74 6.14
C ALA A 7 -9.91 -10.32 5.65
N ALA A 8 -10.77 -9.34 5.97
CA ALA A 8 -10.50 -7.94 5.66
C ALA A 8 -9.25 -7.43 6.39
N ALA A 9 -9.08 -7.77 7.68
CA ALA A 9 -7.91 -7.38 8.46
C ALA A 9 -6.62 -7.97 7.89
N ILE A 10 -6.58 -9.29 7.61
CA ILE A 10 -5.41 -9.93 7.00
C ILE A 10 -5.12 -9.36 5.62
N GLY A 11 -6.14 -9.25 4.77
CA GLY A 11 -6.02 -8.67 3.44
C GLY A 11 -5.47 -7.25 3.49
N GLY A 12 -6.00 -6.43 4.40
CA GLY A 12 -5.55 -5.06 4.63
C GLY A 12 -4.10 -4.97 5.10
N ILE A 13 -3.67 -5.82 6.05
CA ILE A 13 -2.28 -5.84 6.54
C ILE A 13 -1.32 -6.24 5.40
N ILE A 14 -1.61 -7.33 4.69
CA ILE A 14 -0.79 -7.79 3.58
C ILE A 14 -0.73 -6.72 2.48
N GLY A 15 -1.88 -6.15 2.14
CA GLY A 15 -1.99 -5.07 1.17
C GLY A 15 -1.20 -3.83 1.59
N ALA A 16 -1.27 -3.43 2.86
CA ALA A 16 -0.53 -2.30 3.41
C ALA A 16 0.99 -2.51 3.30
N ILE A 17 1.48 -3.71 3.62
CA ILE A 17 2.90 -4.06 3.50
C ILE A 17 3.34 -4.03 2.03
N ALA A 18 2.56 -4.60 1.12
CA ALA A 18 2.85 -4.55 -0.31
C ALA A 18 2.86 -3.10 -0.83
N GLY A 19 1.87 -2.30 -0.42
CA GLY A 19 1.76 -0.88 -0.73
C GLY A 19 2.91 -0.04 -0.17
N PHE A 20 3.39 -0.35 1.04
CA PHE A 20 4.58 0.24 1.62
C PHE A 20 5.80 0.02 0.72
N VAL A 21 6.07 -1.23 0.36
CA VAL A 21 7.26 -1.59 -0.43
C VAL A 21 7.19 -0.96 -1.82
N ILE A 22 6.06 -1.12 -2.52
CA ILE A 22 5.87 -0.57 -3.87
C ILE A 22 5.92 0.96 -3.84
N GLY A 23 5.24 1.58 -2.87
CA GLY A 23 5.21 3.02 -2.69
C GLY A 23 6.59 3.59 -2.41
N LEU A 24 7.34 2.98 -1.48
CA LEU A 24 8.70 3.37 -1.17
C LEU A 24 9.60 3.28 -2.40
N LEU A 25 9.65 2.12 -3.08
CA LEU A 25 10.51 1.91 -4.25
C LEU A 25 10.17 2.85 -5.40
N THR A 26 8.87 3.06 -5.67
CA THR A 26 8.44 3.99 -6.72
C THR A 26 8.79 5.43 -6.34
N GLY A 27 8.55 5.81 -5.08
CA GLY A 27 8.85 7.15 -4.58
C GLY A 27 10.34 7.46 -4.59
N THR A 28 11.19 6.54 -4.11
CA THR A 28 12.65 6.70 -4.13
C THR A 28 13.19 6.76 -5.55
N PHE A 29 12.67 5.92 -6.46
CA PHE A 29 13.06 5.97 -7.87
C PHE A 29 12.70 7.31 -8.51
N VAL A 30 11.48 7.82 -8.27
CA VAL A 30 11.06 9.12 -8.81
C VAL A 30 11.87 10.26 -8.21
N GLY A 31 12.05 10.27 -6.89
CA GLY A 31 12.82 11.30 -6.18
C GLY A 31 14.31 11.30 -6.54
N GLY A 32 14.89 10.13 -6.81
CA GLY A 32 16.30 10.01 -7.18
C GLY A 32 16.60 10.41 -8.62
N ASN A 33 15.64 10.28 -9.54
CA ASN A 33 15.87 10.52 -10.97
C ASN A 33 15.23 11.80 -11.51
N TYR A 34 14.07 12.21 -10.99
CA TYR A 34 13.27 13.30 -11.57
C TYR A 34 13.02 14.46 -10.61
N MET A 35 13.06 14.23 -9.29
CA MET A 35 12.73 15.23 -8.27
C MET A 35 13.85 15.38 -7.22
N THR A 36 15.10 15.50 -7.66
CA THR A 36 16.30 15.45 -6.80
C THR A 36 16.42 16.59 -5.79
N ASP A 37 15.83 17.75 -6.10
CA ASP A 37 15.86 18.95 -5.25
C ASP A 37 14.55 19.16 -4.47
N PHE A 38 13.59 18.23 -4.60
CA PHE A 38 12.35 18.27 -3.85
C PHE A 38 12.63 18.00 -2.37
N VAL A 39 12.11 18.84 -1.48
CA VAL A 39 12.31 18.74 -0.02
C VAL A 39 10.97 18.45 0.66
N PHE A 40 10.98 17.46 1.55
CA PHE A 40 9.84 17.13 2.37
C PHE A 40 10.31 16.59 3.72
N ASN A 41 9.70 17.03 4.81
CA ASN A 41 10.00 16.57 6.17
C ASN A 41 11.50 16.59 6.52
N GLY A 42 12.22 17.63 6.09
CA GLY A 42 13.64 17.83 6.39
C GLY A 42 14.63 16.99 5.56
N VAL A 43 14.15 16.11 4.67
CA VAL A 43 14.97 15.34 3.73
C VAL A 43 14.74 15.80 2.29
N ARG A 44 15.59 15.39 1.35
CA ARG A 44 15.48 15.78 -0.06
C ARG A 44 15.53 14.61 -1.03
N GLY A 45 15.05 14.85 -2.25
CA GLY A 45 15.22 13.95 -3.39
C GLY A 45 14.57 12.58 -3.15
N TYR A 46 15.38 11.53 -3.28
CA TYR A 46 14.91 10.14 -3.18
C TYR A 46 14.26 9.84 -1.82
N GLU A 47 14.76 10.41 -0.71
CA GLU A 47 14.20 10.18 0.63
C GLU A 47 12.86 10.89 0.79
N ALA A 48 12.78 12.15 0.34
CA ALA A 48 11.57 12.96 0.42
C ALA A 48 10.42 12.33 -0.36
N VAL A 49 10.65 11.98 -1.61
CA VAL A 49 9.61 11.36 -2.46
C VAL A 49 9.36 9.91 -2.05
N GLY A 50 10.35 9.20 -1.51
CA GLY A 50 10.17 7.89 -0.88
C GLY A 50 9.17 7.92 0.28
N GLN A 51 9.27 8.93 1.16
CA GLN A 51 8.30 9.14 2.25
C GLN A 51 6.89 9.39 1.72
N ILE A 52 6.73 10.23 0.70
CA ILE A 52 5.43 10.47 0.04
C ILE A 52 4.89 9.18 -0.57
N GLY A 53 5.75 8.41 -1.23
CA GLY A 53 5.40 7.12 -1.82
C GLY A 53 4.85 6.15 -0.78
N VAL A 54 5.45 6.10 0.42
CA VAL A 54 4.92 5.31 1.56
C VAL A 54 3.57 5.84 2.05
N ILE A 55 3.47 7.16 2.26
CA ILE A 55 2.24 7.82 2.76
C ILE A 55 1.04 7.50 1.87
N ILE A 56 1.24 7.41 0.56
CA ILE A 56 0.19 7.09 -0.43
C ILE A 56 0.05 5.57 -0.61
N GLY A 57 1.16 4.85 -0.70
CA GLY A 57 1.20 3.43 -1.01
C GLY A 57 0.55 2.56 0.06
N VAL A 58 0.77 2.86 1.34
CA VAL A 58 0.19 2.08 2.46
C VAL A 58 -1.34 2.12 2.46
N PRO A 59 -2.02 3.29 2.43
CA PRO A 59 -3.48 3.34 2.34
C PRO A 59 -4.05 2.65 1.11
N LEU A 60 -3.46 2.89 -0.07
CA LEU A 60 -3.93 2.27 -1.31
C LEU A 60 -3.77 0.75 -1.27
N GLY A 61 -2.61 0.26 -0.82
CA GLY A 61 -2.36 -1.16 -0.65
C GLY A 61 -3.33 -1.80 0.33
N ALA A 62 -3.59 -1.17 1.48
CA ALA A 62 -4.53 -1.67 2.48
C ALA A 62 -5.95 -1.79 1.92
N ILE A 63 -6.43 -0.74 1.23
CA ILE A 63 -7.75 -0.72 0.60
C ILE A 63 -7.87 -1.84 -0.44
N LEU A 64 -6.88 -1.96 -1.34
CA LEU A 64 -6.87 -3.03 -2.35
C LEU A 64 -6.84 -4.42 -1.72
N GLY A 65 -6.02 -4.61 -0.68
CA GLY A 65 -5.94 -5.87 0.06
C GLY A 65 -7.25 -6.28 0.72
N ILE A 66 -7.95 -5.33 1.36
CA ILE A 66 -9.30 -5.54 1.91
C ILE A 66 -10.28 -5.95 0.81
N LEU A 67 -10.32 -5.19 -0.29
CA LEU A 67 -11.24 -5.44 -1.40
C LEU A 67 -11.02 -6.82 -2.03
N LEU A 68 -9.76 -7.21 -2.24
CA LEU A 68 -9.39 -8.51 -2.79
C LEU A 68 -9.76 -9.66 -1.84
N ALA A 69 -9.47 -9.52 -0.54
CA ALA A 69 -9.82 -10.54 0.45
C ALA A 69 -11.34 -10.75 0.56
N LEU A 70 -12.11 -9.66 0.57
CA LEU A 70 -13.59 -9.74 0.60
C LEU A 70 -14.15 -10.34 -0.69
N LYS A 71 -13.59 -9.98 -1.85
CA LYS A 71 -13.97 -10.56 -3.16
C LYS A 71 -13.69 -12.06 -3.20
N GLN A 72 -12.54 -12.49 -2.70
CA GLN A 72 -12.16 -13.91 -2.66
C GLN A 72 -13.08 -14.72 -1.73
N MET A 73 -13.45 -14.16 -0.57
CA MET A 73 -14.38 -14.81 0.35
C MET A 73 -15.77 -14.99 -0.26
N LYS A 74 -16.31 -13.95 -0.92
CA LYS A 74 -17.60 -14.03 -1.62
C LYS A 74 -17.58 -15.13 -2.68
N ARG A 75 -16.48 -15.24 -3.44
CA ARG A 75 -16.30 -16.27 -4.46
C ARG A 75 -16.29 -17.69 -3.88
N ASN A 76 -15.68 -17.89 -2.72
CA ASN A 76 -15.62 -19.21 -2.08
C ASN A 76 -16.98 -19.62 -1.45
N SER A 77 -17.78 -18.68 -0.96
CA SER A 77 -19.11 -18.98 -0.40
C SER A 77 -20.14 -19.41 -1.45
N GLY A 78 -19.97 -19.06 -2.73
CA GLY A 78 -20.87 -19.48 -3.81
C GLY A 78 -20.51 -20.83 -4.45
N LYS A 79 -19.47 -21.51 -3.94
CA LYS A 79 -19.01 -22.84 -4.41
C LYS A 79 -19.31 -23.97 -3.43
N SER A 80 -19.99 -23.67 -2.31
CA SER A 80 -20.43 -24.63 -1.29
C SER A 80 -21.93 -24.73 -1.28
#